data_AF-W2SZE5-F1
#
_entry.id   AF-W2SZE5-F1
#
_cell.length_a   1.000
_cell.length_b   1.000
_cell.length_c   1.000
_cell.angle_alpha   90.00
_cell.angle_beta   90.00
_cell.angle_gamma   90.00
#
_symmetry.space_group_name_H-M   'P 1'
#
loop_
_entity.id
_entity.type
_entity.pdbx_description
1 polymer ?
#
loop_
_entity_poly.entity_id
_entity_poly.type
_entity_poly.pdbx_seq_one_letter_code
_entity_poly.pdbx_strand_id
1 'polypeptide(L)'
;MKPSVFRMNSTALPKLNPQNKKFKRIVAVGLNDTDLSSVITSDGISVSVPLHPRSEDVKSVIDAIMGRYKPTSKPTTTVLPTTTVIPTTKTVAPSRSPDCLFVGDLYNFEDDENAYEHEAEFIAEVTEKFFDESGSSSAGIWAYGHTDFLKTVNSSLENMSRHHHEFLLQLEKMSYAKTDDPLTTSQAIGAINEMYDTENRINCLVFFSAQEDTRGLPRIEPQHMRLDKVVAVGYNDRNLNDIIPNYGVAISVSKEYEEKDVEHVVRAILRR
;
A
#
# COMPACT_ATOMS: atom_id res chain seq x y z
N MET A 1 -17.19 -0.40 -33.25
CA MET A 1 -15.85 0.22 -33.23
C MET A 1 -14.83 -0.86 -32.97
N LYS A 2 -13.82 -1.03 -33.83
CA LYS A 2 -12.70 -1.95 -33.57
C LYS A 2 -11.78 -1.31 -32.54
N PRO A 3 -11.35 -2.01 -31.47
CA PRO A 3 -10.31 -1.49 -30.61
C PRO A 3 -9.04 -1.35 -31.44
N SER A 4 -8.52 -0.13 -31.51
CA SER A 4 -7.21 0.17 -32.07
C SER A 4 -6.16 -0.48 -31.18
N VAL A 5 -5.67 -1.65 -31.60
CA VAL A 5 -4.46 -2.26 -31.07
C VAL A 5 -3.31 -1.31 -31.42
N PHE A 6 -2.76 -0.61 -30.42
CA PHE A 6 -1.48 0.08 -30.58
C PHE A 6 -0.44 -0.98 -30.99
N ARG A 7 0.07 -0.86 -32.22
CA ARG A 7 1.07 -1.77 -32.76
C ARG A 7 2.39 -1.58 -31.99
N MET A 8 2.81 -2.61 -31.27
CA MET A 8 4.16 -2.76 -30.71
C MET A 8 5.17 -2.98 -31.84
N ASN A 9 5.70 -1.91 -32.42
CA ASN A 9 6.86 -2.02 -33.31
C ASN A 9 7.85 -0.89 -33.02
N SER A 10 8.81 -1.18 -32.14
CA SER A 10 9.86 -0.25 -31.73
C SER A 10 10.90 0.02 -32.84
N THR A 11 10.96 -0.84 -33.86
CA THR A 11 11.95 -0.78 -34.96
C THR A 11 11.82 0.46 -35.84
N ALA A 12 10.68 1.15 -35.81
CA ALA A 12 10.44 2.38 -36.58
C ALA A 12 10.70 3.67 -35.77
N LEU A 13 11.04 3.55 -34.49
CA LEU A 13 11.28 4.70 -33.62
C LEU A 13 12.72 5.23 -33.79
N PRO A 14 12.93 6.57 -33.71
CA PRO A 14 14.27 7.13 -33.73
C PRO A 14 15.05 6.70 -32.50
N LYS A 15 16.38 6.56 -32.65
CA LYS A 15 17.25 6.24 -31.52
C LYS A 15 17.32 7.40 -30.52
N LEU A 16 17.16 7.09 -29.24
CA LEU A 16 17.33 8.01 -28.12
C LEU A 16 18.82 8.30 -27.93
N ASN A 17 19.28 9.42 -28.49
CA ASN A 17 20.68 9.84 -28.47
C ASN A 17 20.82 11.33 -28.10
N PRO A 18 20.71 11.69 -26.80
CA PRO A 18 20.75 13.08 -26.35
C PRO A 18 22.10 13.75 -26.64
N GLN A 19 22.11 14.81 -27.45
CA GLN A 19 23.36 15.51 -27.85
C GLN A 19 23.77 16.63 -26.88
N ASN A 20 22.81 17.22 -26.17
CA ASN A 20 23.01 18.47 -25.42
C ASN A 20 23.25 18.26 -23.92
N LYS A 21 23.18 17.02 -23.43
CA LYS A 21 23.42 16.69 -22.03
C LYS A 21 24.07 15.31 -21.93
N LYS A 22 25.16 15.23 -21.17
CA LYS A 22 25.84 13.97 -20.88
C LYS A 22 25.10 13.26 -19.74
N PHE A 23 24.29 12.27 -20.09
CA PHE A 23 23.70 11.37 -19.11
C PHE A 23 24.72 10.32 -18.72
N LYS A 24 24.85 10.03 -17.42
CA LYS A 24 25.69 8.93 -16.93
C LYS A 24 25.14 7.57 -17.35
N ARG A 25 23.82 7.50 -17.55
CA ARG A 25 23.10 6.28 -17.89
C ARG A 25 21.76 6.65 -18.53
N ILE A 26 21.37 5.88 -19.54
CA ILE A 26 20.05 5.92 -20.16
C ILE A 26 19.42 4.53 -19.95
N VAL A 27 18.22 4.50 -19.39
CA VAL A 27 17.43 3.27 -19.21
C VAL A 27 16.11 3.48 -19.93
N ALA A 28 15.80 2.61 -20.90
CA ALA A 28 14.51 2.59 -21.59
C ALA A 28 13.69 1.43 -21.02
N VAL A 29 12.50 1.75 -20.51
CA VAL A 29 11.59 0.75 -19.92
C VAL A 29 10.44 0.53 -20.89
N GLY A 30 10.35 -0.67 -21.45
CA GLY A 30 9.27 -1.08 -22.33
C GLY A 30 8.14 -1.72 -21.55
N LEU A 31 6.95 -1.12 -21.59
CA LEU A 31 5.76 -1.66 -20.93
C LEU A 31 5.10 -2.75 -21.78
N ASN A 32 4.35 -3.64 -21.13
CA ASN A 32 3.63 -4.75 -21.78
C ASN A 32 4.54 -5.63 -22.63
N ASP A 33 5.67 -6.04 -22.06
CA ASP A 33 6.69 -6.89 -22.68
C ASP A 33 7.34 -6.30 -23.95
N THR A 34 7.19 -4.98 -24.18
CA THR A 34 7.75 -4.31 -25.36
C THR A 34 9.28 -4.24 -25.28
N ASP A 35 9.98 -4.75 -26.29
CA ASP A 35 11.44 -4.57 -26.39
C ASP A 35 11.81 -3.22 -27.03
N LEU A 36 12.53 -2.38 -26.28
CA LEU A 36 13.05 -1.08 -26.70
C LEU A 36 14.55 -1.10 -27.06
N SER A 37 15.16 -2.28 -27.22
CA SER A 37 16.57 -2.44 -27.60
C SER A 37 16.93 -1.72 -28.90
N SER A 38 15.97 -1.59 -29.83
CA SER A 38 16.12 -0.88 -31.11
C SER A 38 16.11 0.66 -30.97
N VAL A 39 15.52 1.18 -29.90
CA VAL A 39 15.31 2.61 -29.63
C VAL A 39 16.46 3.20 -28.83
N ILE A 40 17.23 2.38 -28.13
CA ILE A 40 18.34 2.85 -27.29
C ILE A 40 19.69 2.76 -28.01
N THR A 41 20.62 3.64 -27.67
CA THR A 41 22.01 3.56 -28.12
C THR A 41 22.75 2.42 -27.39
N SER A 42 23.89 1.97 -27.92
CA SER A 42 24.62 0.79 -27.40
C SER A 42 25.10 0.91 -25.95
N ASP A 43 25.12 2.12 -25.41
CA ASP A 43 25.50 2.48 -24.05
C ASP A 43 24.31 2.55 -23.07
N GLY A 44 23.08 2.43 -23.56
CA GLY A 44 21.89 2.40 -22.72
C GLY A 44 21.36 0.98 -22.48
N ILE A 45 20.48 0.85 -21.48
CA ILE A 45 19.90 -0.43 -21.05
C ILE A 45 18.41 -0.46 -21.40
N SER A 46 17.97 -1.48 -22.14
CA SER A 46 16.55 -1.79 -22.35
C SER A 46 16.09 -2.78 -21.30
N VAL A 47 15.03 -2.44 -20.55
CA VAL A 47 14.35 -3.34 -19.62
C VAL A 47 12.91 -3.47 -20.07
N SER A 48 12.45 -4.70 -20.29
CA SER A 48 11.07 -4.98 -20.67
C SER A 48 10.32 -5.46 -19.43
N VAL A 49 9.15 -4.88 -19.17
CA VAL A 49 8.29 -5.24 -18.04
C VAL A 49 6.90 -5.59 -18.55
N PRO A 50 6.22 -6.58 -17.96
CA PRO A 50 4.86 -6.93 -18.35
C PRO A 50 3.90 -5.79 -17.99
N LEU A 51 2.66 -5.84 -18.50
CA LEU A 51 1.64 -4.82 -18.21
C LEU A 51 1.32 -4.73 -16.70
N HIS A 52 1.50 -5.83 -15.99
CA HIS A 52 1.39 -5.94 -14.53
C HIS A 52 2.74 -6.40 -13.97
N PRO A 53 3.68 -5.48 -13.69
CA PRO A 53 5.03 -5.80 -13.25
C PRO A 53 5.06 -6.35 -11.83
N ARG A 54 5.85 -7.39 -11.60
CA ARG A 54 6.15 -7.95 -10.28
C ARG A 54 7.35 -7.24 -9.65
N SER A 55 7.61 -7.50 -8.37
CA SER A 55 8.80 -7.00 -7.67
C SER A 55 10.11 -7.28 -8.41
N GLU A 56 10.25 -8.43 -9.07
CA GLU A 56 11.47 -8.73 -9.85
C GLU A 56 11.61 -7.85 -11.09
N ASP A 57 10.50 -7.45 -11.70
CA ASP A 57 10.46 -6.61 -12.89
C ASP A 57 10.80 -5.16 -12.52
N VAL A 58 10.27 -4.65 -11.40
CA VAL A 58 10.64 -3.32 -10.85
C VAL A 58 12.10 -3.31 -10.40
N LYS A 59 12.54 -4.35 -9.67
CA LYS A 59 13.93 -4.50 -9.26
C LYS A 59 14.88 -4.49 -10.46
N SER A 60 14.47 -5.09 -11.58
CA SER A 60 15.24 -5.07 -12.82
C SER A 60 15.42 -3.65 -13.38
N VAL A 61 14.37 -2.81 -13.32
CA VAL A 61 14.45 -1.40 -13.71
C VAL A 61 15.37 -0.62 -12.77
N ILE A 62 15.23 -0.79 -11.45
CA ILE A 62 16.07 -0.11 -10.45
C ILE A 62 17.54 -0.54 -10.57
N ASP A 63 17.80 -1.84 -10.73
CA ASP A 63 19.15 -2.35 -10.97
C ASP A 63 19.73 -1.78 -12.27
N ALA A 64 18.91 -1.53 -13.30
CA ALA A 64 19.36 -0.89 -14.53
C ALA A 64 19.74 0.56 -14.25
N ILE A 65 18.90 1.32 -13.55
CA ILE A 65 19.17 2.71 -13.15
C ILE A 65 20.44 2.81 -12.30
N MET A 66 20.69 1.82 -11.43
CA MET A 66 21.86 1.78 -10.54
C MET A 66 23.10 1.14 -11.17
N GLY A 67 22.98 0.51 -12.35
CA GLY A 67 24.09 -0.09 -13.09
C GLY A 67 24.50 -1.47 -12.58
N ARG A 68 23.61 -2.14 -11.87
CA ARG A 68 23.77 -3.49 -11.32
C ARG A 68 23.06 -4.54 -12.16
N TYR A 69 22.28 -4.11 -13.15
CA TYR A 69 21.48 -4.97 -14.01
C TYR A 69 22.35 -5.92 -14.82
N LYS A 70 22.04 -7.22 -14.70
CA LYS A 70 22.60 -8.29 -15.51
C LYS A 70 21.45 -8.91 -16.31
N PRO A 71 21.52 -8.97 -17.65
CA PRO A 71 20.50 -9.65 -18.44
C PRO A 71 20.50 -11.14 -18.09
N THR A 72 19.53 -11.58 -17.30
CA THR A 72 19.30 -13.01 -17.05
C THR A 72 18.21 -13.52 -17.97
N SER A 73 18.52 -14.56 -18.74
CA SER A 73 17.51 -15.43 -19.35
C SER A 73 16.61 -16.01 -18.25
N LYS A 74 15.29 -15.76 -18.34
CA LYS A 74 14.16 -16.33 -17.54
C LYS A 74 14.53 -17.29 -16.39
N PRO A 75 14.19 -16.98 -15.11
CA PRO A 75 14.37 -17.92 -14.02
C PRO A 75 13.24 -18.95 -13.90
N THR A 76 13.62 -20.22 -13.81
CA THR A 76 12.82 -21.36 -13.34
C THR A 76 12.86 -21.40 -11.81
N THR A 77 11.69 -21.49 -11.17
CA THR A 77 11.50 -21.60 -9.72
C THR A 77 12.21 -22.83 -9.15
N THR A 78 13.09 -22.63 -8.17
CA THR A 78 13.69 -23.72 -7.36
C THR A 78 13.58 -23.34 -5.88
N VAL A 79 12.89 -24.19 -5.10
CA VAL A 79 12.71 -24.07 -3.65
C VAL A 79 13.83 -24.85 -2.95
N LEU A 80 14.42 -24.31 -1.87
CA LEU A 80 15.33 -25.03 -0.98
C LEU A 80 14.94 -24.79 0.50
N PRO A 81 15.09 -25.77 1.41
CA PRO A 81 14.41 -25.80 2.71
C PRO A 81 15.23 -25.18 3.84
N THR A 82 14.54 -24.72 4.88
CA THR A 82 15.15 -24.13 6.09
C THR A 82 15.10 -25.10 7.27
N THR A 83 16.23 -25.27 7.95
CA THR A 83 16.41 -26.19 9.09
C THR A 83 16.19 -25.49 10.43
N THR A 84 15.48 -26.19 11.32
CA THR A 84 15.14 -25.85 12.70
C THR A 84 16.32 -25.99 13.67
N VAL A 85 16.51 -25.02 14.58
CA VAL A 85 17.12 -25.27 15.91
C VAL A 85 16.44 -24.38 16.96
N ILE A 86 15.96 -24.99 18.05
CA ILE A 86 15.40 -24.33 19.25
C ILE A 86 16.46 -24.34 20.36
N PRO A 87 16.59 -23.26 21.13
CA PRO A 87 16.65 -23.43 22.59
C PRO A 87 15.66 -22.55 23.37
N THR A 88 15.12 -23.16 24.42
CA THR A 88 14.12 -22.69 25.38
C THR A 88 14.68 -21.73 26.44
N THR A 89 13.99 -20.61 26.74
CA THR A 89 13.58 -20.21 28.13
C THR A 89 12.75 -18.91 28.22
N LYS A 90 11.68 -18.99 29.03
CA LYS A 90 10.85 -17.95 29.72
C LYS A 90 10.07 -16.92 28.87
N THR A 91 8.78 -17.21 28.73
CA THR A 91 7.74 -16.56 27.92
C THR A 91 7.35 -15.15 28.37
N VAL A 92 7.89 -14.14 27.70
CA VAL A 92 7.11 -12.97 27.25
C VAL A 92 6.77 -13.29 25.78
N ALA A 93 5.50 -13.24 25.38
CA ALA A 93 5.12 -13.57 24.01
C ALA A 93 5.95 -12.70 23.03
N PRO A 94 6.64 -13.30 22.04
CA PRO A 94 7.34 -12.52 21.03
C PRO A 94 6.33 -11.62 20.33
N SER A 95 6.60 -10.33 20.27
CA SER A 95 5.83 -9.39 19.45
C SER A 95 5.86 -9.88 18.01
N ARG A 96 4.79 -10.55 17.55
CA ARG A 96 4.61 -10.92 16.15
C ARG A 96 4.69 -9.62 15.33
N SER A 97 5.34 -9.66 14.17
CA SER A 97 5.33 -8.54 13.23
C SER A 97 3.88 -8.14 12.95
N PRO A 98 3.55 -6.84 12.90
CA PRO A 98 2.16 -6.42 12.77
C PRO A 98 1.66 -6.69 11.37
N ASP A 99 0.63 -7.53 11.24
CA ASP A 99 -0.14 -7.71 10.01
C ASP A 99 -1.34 -6.77 10.08
N CYS A 100 -1.32 -5.69 9.29
CA CYS A 100 -2.20 -4.54 9.46
C CYS A 100 -3.30 -4.46 8.41
N LEU A 101 -4.53 -4.18 8.85
CA LEU A 101 -5.56 -3.63 7.97
C LEU A 101 -5.51 -2.10 8.04
N PHE A 102 -5.26 -1.47 6.90
CA PHE A 102 -5.38 -0.03 6.71
C PHE A 102 -6.83 0.28 6.31
N VAL A 103 -7.42 1.33 6.90
CA VAL A 103 -8.79 1.75 6.62
C VAL A 103 -8.81 3.22 6.23
N GLY A 104 -9.23 3.53 5.00
CA GLY A 104 -9.35 4.89 4.47
C GLY A 104 -10.75 5.49 4.61
N ASP A 105 -10.82 6.81 4.74
CA ASP A 105 -12.04 7.58 4.93
C ASP A 105 -12.42 8.34 3.68
N LEU A 106 -13.29 7.74 2.88
CA LEU A 106 -13.82 8.34 1.67
C LEU A 106 -15.23 8.89 1.89
N TYR A 107 -15.64 9.12 3.14
CA TYR A 107 -16.95 9.69 3.49
C TYR A 107 -16.85 11.18 3.78
N ASN A 108 -15.88 11.58 4.62
CA ASN A 108 -15.76 12.97 5.09
C ASN A 108 -15.20 13.94 4.04
N PHE A 109 -14.83 13.44 2.87
CA PHE A 109 -14.38 14.24 1.73
C PHE A 109 -15.50 14.55 0.73
N GLU A 110 -16.69 13.96 0.88
CA GLU A 110 -17.84 14.15 -0.01
C GLU A 110 -17.50 13.94 -1.50
N ASP A 111 -17.44 15.00 -2.31
CA ASP A 111 -17.08 14.98 -3.74
C ASP A 111 -15.72 15.64 -4.05
N ASP A 112 -14.90 15.91 -3.03
CA ASP A 112 -13.54 16.45 -3.20
C ASP A 112 -12.54 15.35 -3.61
N GLU A 113 -12.52 14.98 -4.89
CA GLU A 113 -11.64 13.92 -5.43
C GLU A 113 -10.15 14.13 -5.07
N ASN A 114 -9.67 15.37 -4.95
CA ASN A 114 -8.27 15.62 -4.58
C ASN A 114 -7.97 15.15 -3.15
N ALA A 115 -8.94 15.22 -2.24
CA ALA A 115 -8.74 14.75 -0.87
C ALA A 115 -8.58 13.22 -0.80
N TYR A 116 -9.21 12.49 -1.73
CA TYR A 116 -9.08 11.04 -1.87
C TYR A 116 -7.67 10.68 -2.32
N GLU A 117 -7.19 11.38 -3.36
CA GLU A 117 -5.83 11.22 -3.88
C GLU A 117 -4.79 11.51 -2.79
N HIS A 118 -4.95 12.61 -2.05
CA HIS A 118 -4.01 12.96 -0.98
C HIS A 118 -4.01 11.96 0.19
N GLU A 119 -5.18 11.43 0.60
CA GLU A 119 -5.21 10.38 1.64
C GLU A 119 -4.56 9.09 1.13
N ALA A 120 -4.81 8.71 -0.12
CA ALA A 120 -4.18 7.55 -0.75
C ALA A 120 -2.65 7.71 -0.86
N GLU A 121 -2.16 8.88 -1.24
CA GLU A 121 -0.72 9.20 -1.25
C GLU A 121 -0.09 9.07 0.13
N PHE A 122 -0.74 9.62 1.16
CA PHE A 122 -0.26 9.50 2.54
C PHE A 122 -0.22 8.04 3.00
N ILE A 123 -1.25 7.24 2.70
CA ILE A 123 -1.27 5.81 3.00
C ILE A 123 -0.16 5.08 2.22
N ALA A 124 0.10 5.47 0.96
CA ALA A 124 1.16 4.88 0.15
C ALA A 124 2.54 5.10 0.78
N GLU A 125 2.84 6.30 1.27
CA GLU A 125 4.11 6.63 1.94
C GLU A 125 4.26 5.93 3.30
N VAL A 126 3.19 5.91 4.11
CA VAL A 126 3.17 5.17 5.38
C VAL A 126 3.42 3.69 5.13
N THR A 127 2.79 3.12 4.11
CA THR A 127 2.90 1.69 3.81
C THR A 127 4.23 1.33 3.19
N GLU A 128 4.83 2.19 2.35
CA GLU A 128 6.20 2.00 1.82
C GLU A 128 7.18 1.80 2.98
N LYS A 129 7.21 2.76 3.91
CA LYS A 129 8.10 2.70 5.06
C LYS A 129 7.75 1.58 6.03
N PHE A 130 6.46 1.28 6.21
CA PHE A 130 6.02 0.12 6.99
C PHE A 130 6.55 -1.21 6.41
N PHE A 131 6.47 -1.43 5.10
CA PHE A 131 6.97 -2.65 4.47
C PHE A 131 8.50 -2.74 4.57
N ASP A 132 9.20 -1.64 4.30
CA ASP A 132 10.66 -1.56 4.39
C ASP A 132 11.18 -1.90 5.78
N GLU A 133 10.53 -1.38 6.81
CA GLU A 133 11.07 -1.49 8.16
C GLU A 133 10.49 -2.64 9.01
N SER A 134 9.48 -3.35 8.54
CA SER A 134 8.84 -4.46 9.28
C SER A 134 9.29 -5.86 8.83
N GLY A 135 9.83 -5.98 7.61
CA GLY A 135 10.57 -7.15 7.11
C GLY A 135 9.76 -8.43 6.83
N SER A 136 8.64 -8.66 7.51
CA SER A 136 7.80 -9.87 7.34
C SER A 136 6.30 -9.62 7.52
N SER A 137 5.88 -8.36 7.59
CA SER A 137 4.48 -8.00 7.78
C SER A 137 3.69 -8.08 6.49
N SER A 138 2.38 -8.19 6.64
CA SER A 138 1.42 -8.00 5.56
C SER A 138 0.52 -6.79 5.83
N ALA A 139 0.01 -6.20 4.75
CA ALA A 139 -0.97 -5.12 4.79
C ALA A 139 -2.14 -5.40 3.85
N GLY A 140 -3.35 -5.11 4.31
CA GLY A 140 -4.56 -5.04 3.49
C GLY A 140 -5.14 -3.63 3.58
N ILE A 141 -6.02 -3.28 2.64
CA ILE A 141 -6.69 -1.98 2.59
C ILE A 141 -8.19 -2.18 2.46
N TRP A 142 -8.95 -1.39 3.21
CA TRP A 142 -10.39 -1.22 3.06
C TRP A 142 -10.68 0.28 3.09
N ALA A 143 -11.72 0.74 2.39
CA ALA A 143 -12.16 2.12 2.48
C ALA A 143 -13.69 2.16 2.55
N TYR A 144 -14.20 3.19 3.23
CA TYR A 144 -15.64 3.40 3.42
C TYR A 144 -16.05 4.78 2.91
N GLY A 145 -17.34 5.00 2.64
CA GLY A 145 -17.86 6.26 2.13
C GLY A 145 -18.26 6.18 0.66
N HIS A 146 -17.87 7.17 -0.14
CA HIS A 146 -18.15 7.25 -1.56
C HIS A 146 -17.12 6.47 -2.38
N THR A 147 -17.29 5.15 -2.42
CA THR A 147 -16.30 4.25 -3.03
C THR A 147 -16.92 2.93 -3.53
N ASP A 148 -16.20 2.26 -4.44
CA ASP A 148 -16.54 0.93 -4.97
C ASP A 148 -16.04 -0.23 -4.10
N PHE A 149 -15.34 0.05 -2.98
CA PHE A 149 -15.03 -1.01 -2.01
C PHE A 149 -16.31 -1.67 -1.51
N LEU A 150 -16.25 -3.00 -1.33
CA LEU A 150 -17.35 -3.73 -0.71
C LEU A 150 -17.58 -3.21 0.71
N LYS A 151 -18.85 -3.06 1.09
CA LYS A 151 -19.24 -2.58 2.43
C LYS A 151 -18.81 -3.51 3.57
N THR A 152 -18.46 -4.75 3.26
CA THR A 152 -18.01 -5.75 4.24
C THR A 152 -16.50 -5.68 4.43
N VAL A 153 -16.04 -5.40 5.66
CA VAL A 153 -14.60 -5.31 5.98
C VAL A 153 -13.87 -6.62 5.67
N ASN A 154 -14.45 -7.78 5.96
CA ASN A 154 -13.80 -9.09 5.83
C ASN A 154 -13.27 -9.40 4.42
N SER A 155 -13.87 -8.85 3.36
CA SER A 155 -13.39 -9.09 1.99
C SER A 155 -12.01 -8.47 1.73
N SER A 156 -11.65 -7.42 2.48
CA SER A 156 -10.29 -6.83 2.40
C SER A 156 -9.22 -7.78 2.94
N LEU A 157 -9.58 -8.65 3.90
CA LEU A 157 -8.65 -9.58 4.54
C LEU A 157 -8.19 -10.69 3.58
N GLU A 158 -8.89 -10.92 2.47
CA GLU A 158 -8.49 -11.88 1.44
C GLU A 158 -7.37 -11.34 0.54
N ASN A 159 -7.19 -10.01 0.52
CA ASN A 159 -6.23 -9.30 -0.31
C ASN A 159 -5.05 -8.76 0.51
N MET A 160 -4.73 -9.40 1.65
CA MET A 160 -3.54 -9.09 2.43
C MET A 160 -2.29 -9.33 1.58
N SER A 161 -1.47 -8.31 1.43
CA SER A 161 -0.24 -8.35 0.65
C SER A 161 0.98 -8.34 1.55
N ARG A 162 2.03 -9.09 1.17
CA ARG A 162 3.37 -9.03 1.78
C ARG A 162 4.34 -8.11 1.05
N HIS A 163 3.87 -7.47 -0.01
CA HIS A 163 4.69 -6.62 -0.86
C HIS A 163 3.97 -5.30 -1.15
N HIS A 164 4.70 -4.20 -1.03
CA HIS A 164 4.13 -2.85 -1.20
C HIS A 164 3.47 -2.65 -2.56
N HIS A 165 4.07 -3.09 -3.67
CA HIS A 165 3.46 -2.97 -5.01
C HIS A 165 2.06 -3.62 -5.11
N GLU A 166 1.87 -4.84 -4.60
CA GLU A 166 0.57 -5.51 -4.60
C GLU A 166 -0.44 -4.81 -3.68
N PHE A 167 0.04 -4.17 -2.60
CA PHE A 167 -0.80 -3.31 -1.76
C PHE A 167 -1.24 -2.06 -2.54
N LEU A 168 -0.33 -1.42 -3.29
CA LEU A 168 -0.65 -0.24 -4.10
C LEU A 168 -1.73 -0.54 -5.15
N LEU A 169 -1.74 -1.73 -5.76
CA LEU A 169 -2.81 -2.14 -6.69
C LEU A 169 -4.20 -2.19 -6.03
N GLN A 170 -4.26 -2.45 -4.72
CA GLN A 170 -5.52 -2.37 -3.98
C GLN A 170 -5.83 -0.92 -3.56
N LEU A 171 -4.79 -0.15 -3.23
CA LEU A 171 -4.90 1.26 -2.84
C LEU A 171 -5.40 2.13 -3.99
N GLU A 172 -5.04 1.83 -5.24
CA GLU A 172 -5.55 2.50 -6.45
C GLU A 172 -7.09 2.51 -6.54
N LYS A 173 -7.78 1.63 -5.81
CA LYS A 173 -9.25 1.59 -5.72
C LYS A 173 -9.81 2.65 -4.77
N MET A 174 -8.97 3.37 -4.01
CA MET A 174 -9.37 4.51 -3.18
C MET A 174 -9.63 5.75 -4.04
N SER A 175 -10.57 5.62 -4.97
CA SER A 175 -11.05 6.70 -5.82
C SER A 175 -12.49 7.04 -5.49
N TYR A 176 -12.88 8.26 -5.82
CA TYR A 176 -14.26 8.71 -5.65
C TYR A 176 -15.18 7.90 -6.57
N ALA A 177 -16.15 7.23 -5.95
CA ALA A 177 -17.25 6.61 -6.66
C ALA A 177 -18.57 7.09 -6.05
N LYS A 178 -19.34 7.84 -6.83
CA LYS A 178 -20.64 8.33 -6.39
C LYS A 178 -21.58 7.15 -6.10
N THR A 179 -22.08 7.11 -4.88
CA THR A 179 -23.03 6.11 -4.37
C THR A 179 -24.16 6.81 -3.62
N ASP A 180 -25.37 6.26 -3.72
CA ASP A 180 -26.56 6.81 -3.04
C ASP A 180 -26.61 6.44 -1.54
N ASP A 181 -25.79 5.48 -1.11
CA ASP A 181 -25.75 4.98 0.26
C ASP A 181 -24.28 4.80 0.71
N PRO A 182 -23.52 5.90 0.87
CA PRO A 182 -22.14 5.84 1.34
C PRO A 182 -22.11 5.41 2.81
N LEU A 183 -21.12 4.57 3.17
CA LEU A 183 -20.92 4.22 4.58
C LEU A 183 -20.40 5.44 5.35
N THR A 184 -21.09 5.83 6.41
CA THR A 184 -20.63 6.86 7.35
C THR A 184 -19.48 6.34 8.22
N THR A 185 -18.70 7.24 8.85
CA THR A 185 -17.68 6.88 9.85
C THR A 185 -18.23 5.98 10.96
N SER A 186 -19.44 6.29 11.48
CA SER A 186 -20.08 5.48 12.52
C SER A 186 -20.40 4.06 12.04
N GLN A 187 -20.88 3.91 10.80
CA GLN A 187 -21.18 2.61 10.22
C GLN A 187 -19.90 1.82 9.91
N ALA A 188 -18.83 2.51 9.48
CA ALA A 188 -17.53 1.90 9.24
C ALA A 188 -16.93 1.33 10.54
N ILE A 189 -16.95 2.09 11.63
CA ILE A 189 -16.54 1.59 12.96
C ILE A 189 -17.43 0.42 13.38
N GLY A 190 -18.74 0.49 13.15
CA GLY A 190 -19.65 -0.64 13.40
C GLY A 190 -19.26 -1.90 12.62
N ALA A 191 -18.92 -1.75 11.33
CA ALA A 191 -18.49 -2.86 10.48
C ALA A 191 -17.13 -3.44 10.93
N ILE A 192 -16.20 -2.60 11.38
CA ILE A 192 -14.94 -3.02 12.00
C ILE A 192 -15.20 -3.78 13.30
N ASN A 193 -16.15 -3.32 14.11
CA ASN A 193 -16.45 -3.97 15.40
C ASN A 193 -17.08 -5.36 15.21
N GLU A 194 -17.84 -5.55 14.15
CA GLU A 194 -18.45 -6.84 13.77
C GLU A 194 -17.56 -7.72 12.89
N MET A 195 -16.38 -7.25 12.51
CA MET A 195 -15.47 -8.04 11.67
C MET A 195 -14.96 -9.28 12.42
N TYR A 196 -14.59 -10.30 11.66
CA TYR A 196 -14.05 -11.55 12.19
C TYR A 196 -12.94 -12.09 11.30
N ASP A 197 -12.00 -12.82 11.88
CA ASP A 197 -10.88 -13.37 11.14
C ASP A 197 -10.52 -14.76 11.69
N THR A 198 -11.12 -15.79 11.13
CA THR A 198 -10.88 -17.19 11.54
C THR A 198 -9.47 -17.67 11.23
N GLU A 199 -8.76 -16.99 10.33
CA GLU A 199 -7.42 -17.35 9.89
C GLU A 199 -6.32 -16.56 10.63
N ASN A 200 -6.69 -15.59 11.48
CA ASN A 200 -5.75 -14.70 12.18
C ASN A 200 -4.73 -14.04 11.24
N ARG A 201 -5.24 -13.55 10.10
CA ARG A 201 -4.52 -12.81 9.06
C ARG A 201 -4.06 -11.45 9.56
N ILE A 202 -4.83 -10.76 10.41
CA ILE A 202 -4.45 -9.46 10.98
C ILE A 202 -4.35 -9.47 12.50
N ASN A 203 -3.47 -8.62 13.04
CA ASN A 203 -3.37 -8.29 14.47
C ASN A 203 -3.22 -6.78 14.70
N CYS A 204 -3.27 -5.99 13.64
CA CYS A 204 -3.09 -4.54 13.64
C CYS A 204 -4.18 -3.88 12.80
N LEU A 205 -4.67 -2.72 13.25
CA LEU A 205 -5.58 -1.85 12.52
C LEU A 205 -5.01 -0.44 12.48
N VAL A 206 -5.00 0.17 11.30
CA VAL A 206 -4.64 1.57 11.08
C VAL A 206 -5.84 2.27 10.45
N PHE A 207 -6.51 3.14 11.21
CA PHE A 207 -7.76 3.78 10.84
C PHE A 207 -7.54 5.25 10.52
N PHE A 208 -7.65 5.64 9.27
CA PHE A 208 -7.54 7.03 8.82
C PHE A 208 -8.93 7.65 8.81
N SER A 209 -9.05 8.88 9.29
CA SER A 209 -10.31 9.63 9.16
C SER A 209 -10.12 11.14 9.24
N ALA A 210 -10.89 11.85 8.42
CA ALA A 210 -11.03 13.30 8.44
C ALA A 210 -12.27 13.78 9.22
N GLN A 211 -12.91 12.88 9.99
CA GLN A 211 -14.06 13.17 10.84
C GLN A 211 -13.77 14.29 11.84
N GLU A 212 -14.55 15.37 11.77
CA GLU A 212 -14.38 16.53 12.65
C GLU A 212 -14.92 16.32 14.06
N ASP A 213 -16.16 15.84 14.18
CA ASP A 213 -16.78 15.59 15.48
C ASP A 213 -16.84 14.09 15.77
N THR A 214 -16.10 13.66 16.78
CA THR A 214 -16.08 12.28 17.26
C THR A 214 -17.12 11.99 18.33
N ARG A 215 -17.82 13.02 18.83
CA ARG A 215 -18.81 12.85 19.90
C ARG A 215 -19.97 12.01 19.42
N GLY A 216 -20.28 10.95 20.17
CA GLY A 216 -21.36 10.03 19.85
C GLY A 216 -21.02 8.96 18.82
N LEU A 217 -19.79 8.96 18.27
CA LEU A 217 -19.31 7.83 17.49
C LEU A 217 -19.03 6.62 18.41
N PRO A 218 -19.25 5.39 17.91
CA PRO A 218 -18.83 4.20 18.62
C PRO A 218 -17.30 4.16 18.71
N ARG A 219 -16.79 3.44 19.72
CA ARG A 219 -15.36 3.13 19.82
C ARG A 219 -15.02 1.93 18.94
N ILE A 220 -13.82 1.93 18.37
CA ILE A 220 -13.20 0.81 17.69
C ILE A 220 -12.87 -0.25 18.75
N GLU A 221 -13.66 -1.31 18.74
CA GLU A 221 -13.56 -2.45 19.64
C GLU A 221 -14.11 -3.68 18.91
N PRO A 222 -13.26 -4.38 18.11
CA PRO A 222 -13.63 -5.65 17.49
C PRO A 222 -14.10 -6.68 18.50
N GLN A 223 -15.29 -7.24 18.28
CA GLN A 223 -15.95 -8.15 19.21
C GLN A 223 -15.58 -9.61 18.96
N HIS A 224 -15.29 -9.96 17.71
CA HIS A 224 -15.06 -11.35 17.28
C HIS A 224 -13.59 -11.66 17.00
N MET A 225 -12.69 -10.72 17.27
CA MET A 225 -11.25 -10.91 17.12
C MET A 225 -10.46 -9.99 18.02
N ARG A 226 -9.19 -10.30 18.24
CA ARG A 226 -8.28 -9.50 19.07
C ARG A 226 -7.23 -8.82 18.20
N LEU A 227 -7.20 -7.49 18.28
CA LEU A 227 -6.10 -6.69 17.74
C LEU A 227 -5.07 -6.44 18.85
N ASP A 228 -3.80 -6.61 18.51
CA ASP A 228 -2.69 -6.22 19.37
C ASP A 228 -2.38 -4.71 19.22
N LYS A 229 -2.76 -4.12 18.09
CA LYS A 229 -2.47 -2.73 17.78
C LYS A 229 -3.66 -2.06 17.09
N VAL A 230 -4.02 -0.88 17.58
CA VAL A 230 -4.92 0.05 16.89
C VAL A 230 -4.21 1.40 16.83
N VAL A 231 -4.06 1.94 15.63
CA VAL A 231 -3.57 3.29 15.38
C VAL A 231 -4.69 4.03 14.66
N ALA A 232 -5.14 5.16 15.18
CA ALA A 232 -6.06 6.05 14.47
C ALA A 232 -5.30 7.29 14.01
N VAL A 233 -5.41 7.62 12.75
CA VAL A 233 -4.75 8.77 12.14
C VAL A 233 -5.81 9.78 11.74
N GLY A 234 -5.87 10.88 12.47
CA GLY A 234 -6.77 11.99 12.19
C GLY A 234 -6.18 12.89 11.12
N TYR A 235 -6.65 12.72 9.89
CA TYR A 235 -6.18 13.49 8.74
C TYR A 235 -6.79 14.90 8.72
N ASN A 236 -6.03 15.92 8.34
CA ASN A 236 -6.44 17.34 8.44
C ASN A 236 -6.69 17.79 9.89
N ASP A 237 -5.72 17.49 10.76
CA ASP A 237 -5.66 17.89 12.17
C ASP A 237 -6.83 17.39 13.04
N ARG A 238 -7.37 16.22 12.70
CA ARG A 238 -8.53 15.66 13.40
C ARG A 238 -8.12 14.87 14.64
N ASN A 239 -8.95 14.97 15.67
CA ASN A 239 -8.70 14.29 16.94
C ASN A 239 -9.59 13.04 17.05
N LEU A 240 -8.97 11.87 16.95
CA LEU A 240 -9.65 10.57 17.01
C LEU A 240 -9.55 9.87 18.37
N ASN A 241 -9.11 10.56 19.43
CA ASN A 241 -8.91 9.94 20.75
C ASN A 241 -10.19 9.32 21.34
N ASP A 242 -11.35 9.90 21.05
CA ASP A 242 -12.62 9.44 21.63
C ASP A 242 -13.10 8.10 21.05
N ILE A 243 -12.61 7.71 19.86
CA ILE A 243 -13.06 6.51 19.15
C ILE A 243 -12.09 5.34 19.25
N ILE A 244 -10.89 5.50 19.80
CA ILE A 244 -9.91 4.41 19.91
C ILE A 244 -10.05 3.64 21.23
N PRO A 245 -9.64 2.37 21.30
CA PRO A 245 -9.58 1.64 22.57
C PRO A 245 -8.43 2.15 23.45
N ASN A 246 -8.46 1.85 24.75
CA ASN A 246 -7.46 2.36 25.71
C ASN A 246 -6.00 1.95 25.41
N TYR A 247 -5.80 0.89 24.62
CA TYR A 247 -4.48 0.43 24.17
C TYR A 247 -4.10 0.94 22.78
N GLY A 248 -4.99 1.71 22.14
CA GLY A 248 -4.76 2.34 20.85
C GLY A 248 -3.93 3.62 20.96
N VAL A 249 -3.48 4.12 19.81
CA VAL A 249 -2.76 5.39 19.70
C VAL A 249 -3.49 6.25 18.67
N ALA A 250 -3.82 7.49 19.00
CA ALA A 250 -4.34 8.47 18.04
C ALA A 250 -3.24 9.45 17.68
N ILE A 251 -3.05 9.69 16.37
CA ILE A 251 -2.09 10.66 15.83
C ILE A 251 -2.88 11.62 14.95
N SER A 252 -2.68 12.92 15.17
CA SER A 252 -3.23 13.98 14.32
C SER A 252 -2.18 14.38 13.30
N VAL A 253 -2.57 14.48 12.02
CA VAL A 253 -1.69 14.81 10.91
C VAL A 253 -2.32 15.94 10.08
N SER A 254 -1.50 16.94 9.72
CA SER A 254 -1.90 18.05 8.85
C SER A 254 -2.26 17.55 7.44
N LYS A 255 -3.11 18.30 6.72
CA LYS A 255 -3.34 18.05 5.29
C LYS A 255 -2.05 18.16 4.45
N GLU A 256 -1.14 19.05 4.85
CA GLU A 256 0.16 19.26 4.22
C GLU A 256 1.24 18.49 5.00
N TYR A 257 1.01 17.20 5.25
CA TYR A 257 1.87 16.37 6.09
C TYR A 257 3.33 16.40 5.64
N GLU A 258 4.24 16.23 6.59
CA GLU A 258 5.67 16.12 6.32
C GLU A 258 6.16 14.68 6.51
N GLU A 259 7.38 14.39 6.05
CA GLU A 259 8.02 13.07 6.24
C GLU A 259 8.01 12.63 7.72
N LYS A 260 8.14 13.57 8.66
CA LYS A 260 8.09 13.31 10.12
C LYS A 260 6.74 12.71 10.57
N ASP A 261 5.64 13.09 9.92
CA ASP A 261 4.30 12.61 10.23
C ASP A 261 4.14 11.15 9.77
N VAL A 262 4.66 10.84 8.58
CA VAL A 262 4.78 9.47 8.07
C VAL A 262 5.61 8.62 9.05
N GLU A 263 6.77 9.10 9.49
CA GLU A 263 7.59 8.38 10.47
C GLU A 263 6.84 8.11 11.77
N HIS A 264 6.10 9.11 12.26
CA HIS A 264 5.39 9.04 13.53
C HIS A 264 4.29 7.97 13.49
N VAL A 265 3.54 7.90 12.39
CA VAL A 265 2.53 6.86 12.16
C VAL A 265 3.18 5.48 12.12
N VAL A 266 4.25 5.30 11.32
CA VAL A 266 4.96 4.02 11.20
C VAL A 266 5.53 3.56 12.54
N ARG A 267 6.11 4.47 13.33
CA ARG A 267 6.59 4.18 14.69
C ARG A 267 5.48 3.72 15.63
N ALA A 268 4.30 4.33 15.57
CA ALA A 268 3.15 3.90 16.37
C ALA A 268 2.63 2.51 15.98
N ILE A 269 2.66 2.19 14.69
CA ILE A 269 2.33 0.86 14.16
C ILE A 269 3.34 -0.17 14.68
N LEU A 270 4.64 0.13 14.55
CA LEU A 270 5.74 -0.81 14.82
C LEU A 270 6.22 -0.81 16.29
N ARG A 271 5.66 0.04 17.15
CA ARG A 271 5.99 0.20 18.59
C ARG A 271 7.47 0.52 18.85
N ARG A 272 8.04 1.46 18.11
CA ARG A 272 9.44 1.89 18.28
C ARG A 272 9.63 3.39 18.18
#